data_AF-A0A1T0CW19-F1
#
_entry.id   AF-A0A1T0CW19-F1
#
_cell.length_a   1.000
_cell.length_b   1.000
_cell.length_c   1.000
_cell.angle_alpha   90.00
_cell.angle_beta   90.00
_cell.angle_gamma   90.00
#
_symmetry.space_group_name_H-M   'P 1'
#
loop_
_entity.id
_entity.type
_entity.pdbx_description
1 polymer ?
#
loop_
_entity_poly.entity_id
_entity_poly.type
_entity_poly.pdbx_seq_one_letter_code
_entity_poly.pdbx_strand_id
1 'polypeptide(L)'
;MNNDEFFNFFFDRNSFQYELVEECVWNAEKYWNLEKELINIIKDLYNKDMISKKLARDLYYLSHSIQSSIQCSLSENDFFEIENLDFESTLYYRDRLDLIINILWNDHNYLDYNDFFSRKS
;
A
#
# COMPACT_ATOMS: atom_id res chain seq x y z
N MET A 1 12.12 -1.88 10.62
CA MET A 1 11.99 -3.36 10.61
C MET A 1 13.13 -3.98 9.82
N ASN A 2 13.49 -5.24 10.11
CA ASN A 2 14.36 -6.04 9.24
C ASN A 2 13.54 -6.65 8.08
N ASN A 3 14.22 -7.27 7.10
CA ASN A 3 13.52 -7.78 5.91
C ASN A 3 12.52 -8.92 6.19
N ASP A 4 12.72 -9.73 7.23
CA ASP A 4 11.78 -10.80 7.60
C ASP A 4 10.55 -10.23 8.30
N GLU A 5 10.75 -9.20 9.13
CA GLU A 5 9.66 -8.44 9.74
C GLU A 5 8.80 -7.74 8.68
N PHE A 6 9.40 -7.14 7.65
CA PHE A 6 8.66 -6.53 6.54
C PHE A 6 7.83 -7.55 5.78
N PHE A 7 8.41 -8.70 5.45
CA PHE A 7 7.68 -9.76 4.78
C PHE A 7 6.45 -10.21 5.59
N ASN A 8 6.60 -10.45 6.90
CA ASN A 8 5.49 -10.85 7.75
C ASN A 8 4.43 -9.76 7.85
N PHE A 9 4.83 -8.49 8.00
CA PHE A 9 3.88 -7.39 8.06
C PHE A 9 3.07 -7.24 6.76
N PHE A 10 3.72 -7.43 5.61
CA PHE A 10 3.07 -7.29 4.31
C PHE A 10 2.24 -8.51 3.89
N PHE A 11 2.62 -9.73 4.27
CA PHE A 11 2.09 -10.95 3.65
C PHE A 11 1.69 -12.07 4.63
N ASP A 12 1.81 -11.88 5.94
CA ASP A 12 1.25 -12.85 6.89
C ASP A 12 -0.29 -12.90 6.79
N ARG A 13 -0.90 -13.95 7.33
CA ARG A 13 -2.36 -14.13 7.42
C ARG A 13 -3.07 -12.99 8.15
N ASN A 14 -2.35 -12.24 8.98
CA ASN A 14 -2.88 -11.08 9.68
C ASN A 14 -2.66 -9.75 8.93
N SER A 15 -2.02 -9.77 7.76
CA SER A 15 -1.74 -8.55 6.97
C SER A 15 -2.99 -7.99 6.29
N PHE A 16 -2.93 -6.71 5.92
CA PHE A 16 -3.96 -6.10 5.06
C PHE A 16 -4.04 -6.81 3.71
N GLN A 17 -2.89 -7.13 3.11
CA GLN A 17 -2.85 -7.75 1.79
C GLN A 17 -3.53 -9.12 1.78
N TYR A 18 -3.37 -9.92 2.84
CA TYR A 18 -4.03 -11.21 2.94
C TYR A 18 -5.55 -11.07 2.99
N GLU A 19 -6.09 -10.18 3.85
CA GLU A 19 -7.54 -9.94 3.92
C GLU A 19 -8.09 -9.42 2.58
N LEU A 20 -7.34 -8.55 1.90
CA LEU A 20 -7.75 -8.03 0.61
C LEU A 20 -7.77 -9.11 -0.49
N VAL A 21 -6.72 -9.92 -0.59
CA VAL A 21 -6.54 -10.85 -1.72
C VAL A 21 -7.25 -12.18 -1.51
N GLU A 22 -7.21 -12.71 -0.29
CA GLU A 22 -7.75 -14.05 0.02
C GLU A 22 -9.19 -13.97 0.55
N GLU A 23 -9.52 -12.91 1.29
CA GLU A 23 -10.84 -12.76 1.92
C GLU A 23 -11.72 -11.74 1.20
N CYS A 24 -11.18 -11.01 0.21
CA CYS A 24 -11.88 -9.94 -0.51
C CYS A 24 -12.42 -8.84 0.41
N VAL A 25 -11.76 -8.57 1.54
CA VAL A 25 -12.21 -7.59 2.54
C VAL A 25 -11.29 -6.38 2.57
N TRP A 26 -11.86 -5.18 2.45
CA TRP A 26 -11.13 -3.94 2.73
C TRP A 26 -11.17 -3.59 4.22
N ASN A 27 -10.14 -3.99 4.95
CA ASN A 27 -9.99 -3.59 6.35
C ASN A 27 -9.29 -2.23 6.45
N ALA A 28 -10.08 -1.18 6.64
CA ALA A 28 -9.59 0.19 6.69
C ALA A 28 -8.52 0.42 7.78
N GLU A 29 -8.66 -0.18 8.96
CA GLU A 29 -7.67 -0.04 10.04
C GLU A 29 -6.31 -0.61 9.62
N LYS A 30 -6.31 -1.83 9.05
CA LYS A 30 -5.08 -2.46 8.56
C LYS A 30 -4.49 -1.71 7.36
N TYR A 31 -5.33 -1.14 6.50
CA TYR A 31 -4.87 -0.27 5.42
C TYR A 31 -4.14 0.97 5.98
N TRP A 32 -4.71 1.67 6.96
CA TRP A 32 -4.07 2.85 7.53
C TRP A 32 -2.75 2.51 8.24
N ASN A 33 -2.68 1.35 8.89
CA ASN A 33 -1.44 0.84 9.46
C ASN A 33 -0.39 0.55 8.38
N LEU A 34 -0.79 -0.07 7.27
CA LEU A 34 0.08 -0.29 6.12
C LEU A 34 0.59 1.04 5.54
N GLU A 35 -0.30 2.00 5.35
CA GLU A 35 0.03 3.32 4.81
C GLU A 35 1.08 4.03 5.66
N LYS A 36 0.85 4.05 6.97
CA LYS A 36 1.79 4.63 7.95
C LYS A 36 3.17 3.99 7.87
N GLU A 37 3.23 2.66 7.72
CA GLU A 37 4.50 1.96 7.61
C GLU A 37 5.20 2.22 6.27
N LEU A 38 4.47 2.31 5.16
CA LEU A 38 5.04 2.74 3.87
C LEU A 38 5.65 4.15 3.96
N ILE A 39 5.00 5.06 4.68
CA ILE A 39 5.53 6.41 4.94
C ILE A 39 6.80 6.35 5.80
N ASN A 40 6.86 5.48 6.81
CA ASN A 40 8.07 5.29 7.61
C ASN A 40 9.22 4.75 6.76
N ILE A 41 8.94 3.80 5.86
CA ILE A 41 9.93 3.29 4.91
C ILE A 41 10.44 4.41 4.01
N ILE A 42 9.57 5.25 3.45
CA ILE A 42 9.96 6.40 2.64
C ILE A 42 10.90 7.33 3.42
N LYS A 43 10.57 7.66 4.67
CA LYS A 43 11.40 8.49 5.55
C LYS A 43 12.75 7.84 5.83
N ASP A 44 12.77 6.54 6.10
CA ASP A 44 13.98 5.78 6.38
C ASP A 44 14.88 5.64 5.15
N LEU A 45 14.31 5.68 3.94
CA LEU A 45 15.02 5.65 2.67
C LEU A 45 15.43 7.05 2.18
N TYR A 46 14.95 8.12 2.80
CA TYR A 46 15.31 9.48 2.44
C TYR A 46 16.83 9.69 2.53
N ASN A 47 17.43 10.20 1.45
CA ASN A 47 18.88 10.33 1.25
C ASN A 47 19.66 8.99 1.18
N LYS A 48 19.00 7.85 0.95
CA LYS A 48 19.65 6.59 0.64
C LYS A 48 19.55 6.29 -0.85
N ASP A 49 20.70 6.12 -1.50
CA ASP A 49 20.76 5.80 -2.93
C ASP A 49 20.36 4.33 -3.25
N MET A 50 20.26 3.48 -2.22
CA MET A 50 20.02 2.05 -2.39
C MET A 50 19.04 1.50 -1.35
N ILE A 51 18.09 0.69 -1.84
CA ILE A 51 17.20 -0.16 -1.06
C ILE A 51 17.65 -1.61 -1.16
N SER A 52 17.39 -2.41 -0.12
CA SER A 52 17.67 -3.85 -0.17
C SER A 52 16.83 -4.51 -1.27
N LYS A 53 17.43 -5.43 -2.05
CA LYS A 53 16.71 -6.16 -3.11
C LYS A 53 15.47 -6.89 -2.57
N LYS A 54 15.53 -7.40 -1.34
CA LYS A 54 14.42 -8.09 -0.69
C LYS A 54 13.27 -7.12 -0.41
N LEU A 55 13.56 -6.00 0.25
CA LEU A 55 12.54 -4.98 0.53
C LEU A 55 11.94 -4.41 -0.76
N ALA A 56 12.76 -4.12 -1.77
CA ALA A 56 12.27 -3.63 -3.06
C ALA A 56 11.30 -4.60 -3.74
N ARG A 57 11.65 -5.90 -3.75
CA ARG A 57 10.79 -6.96 -4.26
C ARG A 57 9.48 -7.04 -3.48
N ASP A 58 9.55 -6.99 -2.16
CA ASP A 58 8.39 -7.14 -1.28
C ASP A 58 7.43 -5.93 -1.46
N LEU A 59 7.95 -4.70 -1.57
CA LEU A 59 7.17 -3.50 -1.88
C LEU A 59 6.52 -3.55 -3.27
N TYR A 60 7.25 -4.06 -4.28
CA TYR A 60 6.71 -4.24 -5.62
C TYR A 60 5.51 -5.21 -5.62
N TYR A 61 5.64 -6.39 -5.01
CA TYR A 61 4.55 -7.36 -4.99
C TYR A 61 3.36 -6.91 -4.15
N LEU A 62 3.61 -6.23 -3.02
CA LEU A 62 2.56 -5.63 -2.21
C LEU A 62 1.74 -4.64 -3.04
N SER A 63 2.40 -3.64 -3.62
CA SER A 63 1.71 -2.61 -4.42
C SER A 63 0.96 -3.20 -5.61
N HIS A 64 1.60 -4.11 -6.34
CA HIS A 64 0.98 -4.80 -7.47
C HIS A 64 -0.26 -5.61 -7.08
N SER A 65 -0.21 -6.34 -5.96
CA SER A 65 -1.35 -7.12 -5.49
C SER A 65 -2.56 -6.24 -5.14
N ILE A 66 -2.33 -5.14 -4.41
CA ILE A 66 -3.41 -4.23 -3.99
C ILE A 66 -4.01 -3.52 -5.22
N GLN A 67 -3.16 -3.01 -6.11
CA GLN A 67 -3.61 -2.37 -7.34
C GLN A 67 -4.39 -3.33 -8.24
N SER A 68 -3.96 -4.58 -8.34
CA SER A 68 -4.66 -5.60 -9.13
C SER A 68 -6.03 -5.90 -8.53
N SER A 69 -6.14 -6.08 -7.21
CA SER A 69 -7.42 -6.29 -6.53
C SER A 69 -8.40 -5.13 -6.74
N ILE A 70 -7.92 -3.88 -6.60
CA ILE A 70 -8.71 -2.68 -6.87
C ILE A 70 -9.14 -2.63 -8.35
N GLN A 71 -8.25 -2.94 -9.27
CA GLN A 71 -8.55 -2.90 -10.71
C GLN A 71 -9.61 -3.96 -11.08
N CYS A 72 -9.53 -5.15 -10.49
CA CYS A 72 -10.54 -6.18 -10.66
C CYS A 72 -11.89 -5.74 -10.10
N SER A 73 -11.92 -5.11 -8.92
CA SER A 73 -13.17 -4.64 -8.31
C SER A 73 -13.84 -3.49 -9.04
N LEU A 74 -13.08 -2.70 -9.79
CA LEU A 74 -13.60 -1.63 -10.64
C LEU A 74 -14.05 -2.14 -12.03
N SER A 75 -13.69 -3.36 -12.40
CA SER A 75 -14.05 -3.93 -13.70
C SER A 75 -15.46 -4.49 -13.65
N GLU A 76 -16.39 -3.87 -14.40
CA GLU A 76 -17.80 -4.30 -14.48
C GLU A 76 -17.99 -5.75 -14.95
N ASN A 77 -16.97 -6.35 -15.56
CA ASN A 77 -17.00 -7.72 -16.07
C ASN A 77 -16.36 -8.75 -15.13
N ASP A 78 -15.81 -8.32 -14.00
CA ASP A 78 -15.12 -9.20 -13.06
C ASP A 78 -16.04 -9.50 -11.86
N PHE A 79 -16.00 -10.74 -11.37
CA PHE A 79 -16.81 -11.17 -10.20
C PHE A 79 -16.12 -10.86 -8.86
N PHE A 80 -15.02 -10.11 -8.90
CA PHE A 80 -14.21 -9.79 -7.74
C PHE A 80 -14.76 -8.53 -7.06
N GLU A 81 -15.63 -8.70 -6.06
CA GLU A 81 -16.16 -7.60 -5.27
C GLU A 81 -15.41 -7.50 -3.94
N ILE A 82 -14.91 -6.30 -3.62
CA ILE A 82 -14.24 -6.04 -2.34
C ILE A 82 -15.29 -5.60 -1.32
N GLU A 83 -15.47 -6.38 -0.26
CA GLU A 83 -16.33 -6.03 0.85
C GLU A 83 -15.82 -4.78 1.60
N ASN A 84 -16.76 -4.00 2.14
CA ASN A 84 -16.51 -2.76 2.90
C ASN A 84 -15.84 -1.64 2.09
N LEU A 85 -15.98 -1.67 0.77
CA LEU A 85 -15.42 -0.64 -0.09
C LEU A 85 -16.41 -0.23 -1.20
N ASP A 86 -16.90 1.01 -1.10
CA ASP A 86 -17.68 1.60 -2.19
C ASP A 86 -16.79 2.15 -3.31
N PHE A 87 -17.39 2.50 -4.44
CA PHE A 87 -16.67 2.99 -5.61
C PHE A 87 -15.86 4.27 -5.34
N GLU A 88 -16.43 5.24 -4.64
CA GLU A 88 -15.75 6.51 -4.33
C GLU A 88 -14.54 6.28 -3.39
N SER A 89 -14.72 5.44 -2.38
CA SER A 89 -13.66 5.02 -1.46
C SER A 89 -12.57 4.23 -2.18
N THR A 90 -12.94 3.38 -3.13
CA THR A 90 -12.00 2.63 -3.97
C THR A 90 -11.09 3.58 -4.73
N LEU A 91 -11.66 4.58 -5.42
CA LEU A 91 -10.87 5.59 -6.13
C LEU A 91 -9.98 6.39 -5.16
N TYR A 92 -10.52 6.78 -4.01
CA TYR A 92 -9.78 7.49 -2.98
C TYR A 92 -8.54 6.71 -2.52
N TYR A 93 -8.69 5.44 -2.12
CA TYR A 93 -7.55 4.65 -1.64
C TYR A 93 -6.56 4.30 -2.75
N ARG A 94 -7.04 4.06 -3.98
CA ARG A 94 -6.17 3.85 -5.14
C ARG A 94 -5.26 5.06 -5.35
N ASP A 95 -5.84 6.26 -5.41
CA ASP A 95 -5.08 7.49 -5.65
C ASP A 95 -4.06 7.75 -4.53
N ARG A 96 -4.41 7.37 -3.29
CA ARG A 96 -3.47 7.45 -2.15
C ARG A 96 -2.31 6.48 -2.28
N LEU A 97 -2.60 5.21 -2.57
CA LEU A 97 -1.57 4.20 -2.77
C LEU A 97 -0.65 4.58 -3.93
N ASP A 98 -1.22 4.99 -5.07
CA ASP A 98 -0.46 5.41 -6.24
C ASP A 98 0.48 6.58 -5.90
N LEU A 99 0.03 7.54 -5.11
CA LEU A 99 0.89 8.64 -4.66
C LEU A 99 2.05 8.12 -3.79
N ILE A 100 1.79 7.23 -2.84
CA ILE A 100 2.82 6.68 -1.96
C ILE A 100 3.85 5.87 -2.76
N ILE A 101 3.39 5.04 -3.68
CA ILE A 101 4.26 4.25 -4.56
C ILE A 101 5.08 5.16 -5.49
N ASN A 102 4.48 6.24 -6.01
CA ASN A 102 5.22 7.23 -6.78
C ASN A 102 6.30 7.93 -5.94
N ILE A 103 6.02 8.29 -4.68
CA ILE A 103 7.03 8.90 -3.79
C ILE A 103 8.13 7.89 -3.46
N LEU A 104 7.78 6.62 -3.22
CA LEU A 104 8.72 5.57 -2.86
C LEU A 104 9.74 5.29 -3.97
N TRP A 105 9.31 5.28 -5.24
CA TRP A 105 10.17 4.89 -6.36
C TRP A 105 10.84 6.04 -7.09
N ASN A 106 10.36 7.27 -6.93
CA ASN A 106 10.94 8.45 -7.57
C ASN A 106 11.79 9.26 -6.58
N ASP A 107 12.59 10.17 -7.13
CA ASP A 107 13.42 11.11 -6.37
C ASP A 107 12.61 12.32 -5.86
N HIS A 108 11.37 12.09 -5.44
CA HIS A 108 10.51 13.14 -4.90
C HIS A 108 10.89 13.43 -3.44
N ASN A 109 10.93 14.71 -3.08
CA ASN A 109 11.05 15.08 -1.69
C ASN A 109 9.74 14.79 -0.97
N TYR A 110 9.71 13.74 -0.14
CA TYR A 110 8.50 13.36 0.59
C TYR A 110 7.94 14.49 1.49
N LEU A 111 8.78 15.47 1.87
CA LEU A 111 8.38 16.64 2.67
C LEU A 111 7.36 17.51 1.93
N ASP A 112 7.35 17.49 0.60
CA ASP A 112 6.37 18.23 -0.23
C ASP A 112 4.94 17.65 -0.08
N TYR A 113 4.82 16.47 0.54
CA TYR A 113 3.57 15.75 0.74
C TYR A 113 3.15 15.68 2.22
N ASN A 114 3.75 16.47 3.11
CA ASN A 114 3.40 16.50 4.54
C ASN A 114 1.90 16.79 4.78
N ASP A 115 1.30 17.66 3.98
CA ASP A 115 -0.14 17.96 4.05
C ASP A 115 -1.02 16.77 3.63
N PHE A 116 -0.52 15.90 2.75
CA PHE A 116 -1.22 14.70 2.33
C PHE A 116 -1.16 13.61 3.42
N PHE A 117 0.00 13.47 4.08
CA PHE A 117 0.20 12.49 5.15
C PHE A 117 -0.44 12.88 6.48
N SER A 118 -0.75 14.16 6.70
CA SER A 118 -1.37 14.65 7.93
C SER A 118 -2.90 14.58 7.93
N ARG A 119 -3.54 14.29 6.79
CA ARG A 119 -5.01 14.44 6.66
C ARG A 119 -5.84 13.32 7.31
N LYS A 120 -5.27 12.17 7.67
CA LYS A 120 -5.94 11.09 8.44
C LYS A 120 -4.94 10.13 9.11
N SER A 121 -4.08 10.65 9.98
CA SER A 121 -3.30 9.85 10.94
C SER A 121 -3.87 9.96 12.33
#